data_AF-K9ZG10-F1
#
_entry.id   AF-K9ZG10-F1
#
_cell.length_a   1.000
_cell.length_b   1.000
_cell.length_c   1.000
_cell.angle_alpha   90.00
_cell.angle_beta   90.00
_cell.angle_gamma   90.00
#
_symmetry.space_group_name_H-M   'P 1'
#
loop_
_entity.id
_entity.type
_entity.pdbx_description
1 polymer ?
#
loop_
_entity_poly.entity_id
_entity_poly.type
_entity_poly.pdbx_seq_one_letter_code
_entity_poly.pdbx_strand_id
1 'polypeptide(L)'
;MTNIKLTYEYTLNSIKAASESIDKLNTKLTVILTLSGILINFGKDLPAYSTYIKCHTDKYPCITCYLLQLIAYILISISIVTSLWGLLPTKAGKIVLPEQLLTDEWNKAEEENYMTALIRYLEKETLLELNELRSKKGKRLNYTIMAMGGAVLLLGLDKILGASVPVLENFCRNL
;
A
#
# COMPACT_ATOMS: atom_id res chain seq x y z
N MET A 1 -24.27 18.51 -31.17
CA MET A 1 -23.42 17.65 -30.34
C MET A 1 -23.85 16.21 -30.61
N THR A 2 -23.06 15.43 -31.33
CA THR A 2 -23.37 14.02 -31.65
C THR A 2 -23.04 13.13 -30.46
N ASN A 3 -23.85 12.10 -30.20
CA ASN A 3 -23.67 11.18 -29.05
C ASN A 3 -22.25 10.59 -28.99
N ILE A 4 -21.62 10.37 -30.15
CA ILE A 4 -20.26 9.82 -30.27
C ILE A 4 -19.20 10.74 -29.63
N LYS A 5 -19.34 12.07 -29.78
CA LYS A 5 -18.43 13.03 -29.15
C LYS A 5 -18.53 13.00 -27.63
N LEU A 6 -19.75 12.90 -27.11
CA LEU A 6 -19.99 12.77 -25.68
C LEU A 6 -19.37 11.47 -25.13
N THR A 7 -19.54 10.35 -25.85
CA THR A 7 -18.93 9.07 -25.46
C THR A 7 -17.40 9.14 -25.45
N TYR A 8 -16.78 9.78 -26.44
CA TYR A 8 -15.33 9.96 -26.48
C TYR A 8 -14.81 10.79 -25.30
N GLU A 9 -15.44 11.94 -25.03
CA GLU A 9 -15.09 12.79 -23.88
C GLU A 9 -15.26 12.02 -22.55
N TYR A 10 -16.31 11.22 -22.43
CA TYR A 10 -16.52 10.37 -21.27
C TYR A 10 -15.42 9.30 -21.10
N THR A 11 -14.99 8.66 -22.18
CA THR A 11 -13.92 7.66 -22.16
C THR A 11 -12.58 8.29 -21.75
N LEU A 12 -12.24 9.47 -22.28
CA LEU A 12 -11.05 10.21 -21.88
C LEU A 12 -11.08 10.59 -20.40
N ASN A 13 -12.21 11.11 -19.91
CA ASN A 13 -12.40 11.44 -18.51
C ASN A 13 -12.28 10.20 -17.60
N SER A 14 -12.79 9.05 -18.05
CA SER A 14 -12.67 7.78 -17.32
C SER A 14 -11.22 7.31 -17.23
N ILE A 15 -10.45 7.41 -18.32
CA ILE A 15 -9.02 7.09 -18.34
C ILE A 15 -8.25 8.01 -17.38
N LYS A 16 -8.52 9.31 -17.43
CA LYS A 16 -7.91 10.30 -16.52
C LYS A 16 -8.22 9.98 -15.06
N ALA A 17 -9.48 9.70 -14.73
CA ALA A 17 -9.90 9.34 -13.37
C ALA A 17 -9.23 8.03 -12.89
N ALA A 18 -9.05 7.05 -13.77
CA ALA A 18 -8.34 5.82 -13.45
C ALA A 18 -6.86 6.08 -13.14
N SER A 19 -6.19 6.88 -13.97
CA SER A 19 -4.79 7.29 -13.76
C SER A 19 -4.60 8.03 -12.44
N GLU A 20 -5.42 9.07 -12.18
CA GLU A 20 -5.36 9.82 -10.93
C GLU A 20 -5.61 8.94 -9.71
N SER A 21 -6.48 7.93 -9.83
CA SER A 21 -6.68 6.98 -8.74
C SER A 21 -5.46 6.08 -8.52
N ILE A 22 -4.74 5.69 -9.58
CA ILE A 22 -3.50 4.91 -9.45
C ILE A 22 -2.43 5.76 -8.75
N ASP A 23 -2.31 7.03 -9.10
CA ASP A 23 -1.38 7.95 -8.45
C ASP A 23 -1.70 8.12 -6.96
N LYS A 24 -2.98 8.29 -6.62
CA LYS A 24 -3.42 8.30 -5.21
C LYS A 24 -3.06 7.00 -4.48
N LEU A 25 -3.19 5.84 -5.13
CA LEU A 25 -2.78 4.56 -4.55
C LEU A 25 -1.26 4.48 -4.35
N ASN A 26 -0.47 4.94 -5.33
CA ASN A 26 0.99 5.02 -5.23
C ASN A 26 1.41 5.92 -4.07
N THR A 27 0.83 7.12 -3.95
CA THR A 27 1.10 8.03 -2.83
C THR A 27 0.81 7.37 -1.48
N LYS A 28 -0.32 6.67 -1.35
CA LYS A 28 -0.65 5.94 -0.11
C LYS A 28 0.36 4.83 0.20
N LEU A 29 0.79 4.06 -0.80
CA LEU A 29 1.83 3.03 -0.63
C LEU A 29 3.17 3.65 -0.20
N THR A 30 3.57 4.77 -0.80
CA THR A 30 4.78 5.51 -0.42
C THR A 30 4.70 6.01 1.02
N VAL A 31 3.55 6.56 1.43
CA VAL A 31 3.34 7.00 2.83
C VAL A 31 3.45 5.83 3.80
N ILE A 32 2.89 4.66 3.48
CA ILE A 32 3.02 3.50 4.38
C ILE A 32 4.47 3.00 4.41
N LEU A 33 5.19 3.04 3.29
CA LEU A 33 6.60 2.68 3.24
C LEU A 33 7.44 3.59 4.14
N THR A 34 7.23 4.91 4.09
CA THR A 34 7.94 5.86 4.97
C THR A 34 7.59 5.66 6.44
N LEU A 35 6.30 5.47 6.76
CA LEU A 35 5.85 5.17 8.12
C LEU A 35 6.42 3.84 8.63
N SER A 36 6.58 2.83 7.77
CA SER A 36 7.20 1.55 8.13
C SER A 36 8.65 1.73 8.56
N GLY A 37 9.40 2.62 7.88
CA GLY A 37 10.76 3.00 8.28
C GLY A 37 10.83 3.68 9.64
N ILE A 38 9.88 4.58 9.94
CA ILE A 38 9.76 5.22 11.25
C ILE A 38 9.45 4.18 12.33
N LEU A 39 8.54 3.24 12.05
CA LEU A 39 8.17 2.17 12.97
C LEU A 39 9.34 1.26 13.33
N ILE A 40 10.25 0.99 12.39
CA ILE A 40 11.47 0.21 12.66
C ILE A 40 12.32 0.92 13.71
N ASN A 41 12.49 2.24 13.57
CA ASN A 41 13.27 3.03 14.53
C ASN A 41 12.60 3.08 15.90
N PHE A 42 11.27 3.30 15.95
CA PHE A 42 10.53 3.22 17.21
C PHE A 42 10.64 1.84 17.85
N GLY A 43 10.62 0.79 17.03
CA GLY A 43 10.85 -0.60 17.42
C GLY A 43 12.15 -0.81 18.19
N LYS A 44 13.22 -0.11 17.81
CA LYS A 44 14.56 -0.29 18.40
C LYS A 44 14.65 0.25 19.83
N ASP A 45 13.85 1.27 20.12
CA ASP A 45 13.83 1.93 21.43
C ASP A 45 12.96 1.17 22.45
N LEU A 46 12.27 0.10 22.02
CA LEU A 46 11.44 -0.71 22.90
C LEU A 46 12.29 -1.68 23.73
N PRO A 47 11.95 -1.84 25.02
CA PRO A 47 12.67 -2.73 25.92
C PRO A 47 12.31 -4.18 25.58
N ALA A 48 13.13 -4.76 24.71
CA ALA A 48 13.05 -6.13 24.24
C ALA A 48 13.39 -7.14 25.36
N TYR A 49 14.43 -7.95 25.15
CA TYR A 49 15.02 -8.82 26.18
C TYR A 49 15.71 -8.03 27.32
N SER A 50 15.79 -6.69 27.22
CA SER A 50 16.46 -5.83 28.20
C SER A 50 15.64 -5.60 29.46
N THR A 51 14.32 -5.81 29.41
CA THR A 51 13.43 -5.77 30.57
C THR A 51 13.41 -7.13 31.26
N TYR A 52 13.88 -7.13 32.50
CA TYR A 52 13.82 -8.27 33.41
C TYR A 52 12.96 -7.91 34.62
N ILE A 53 12.16 -8.87 35.07
CA ILE A 53 11.49 -8.81 36.37
C ILE A 53 12.50 -9.35 37.39
N LYS A 54 12.85 -8.57 38.41
CA LYS A 54 13.64 -9.07 39.55
C LYS A 54 12.69 -9.60 40.63
N CYS A 55 12.65 -10.90 40.80
CA CYS A 55 11.96 -11.55 41.91
C CYS A 55 13.00 -12.06 42.90
N HIS A 56 13.10 -11.43 44.06
CA HIS A 56 14.15 -11.67 45.05
C HIS A 56 15.57 -11.63 44.42
N THR A 57 16.24 -12.77 44.27
CA THR A 57 17.58 -12.93 43.69
C THR A 57 17.59 -13.26 42.20
N ASP A 58 16.46 -13.70 41.64
CA ASP A 58 16.37 -14.19 40.28
C ASP A 58 15.86 -13.13 39.32
N LYS A 59 16.40 -13.14 38.10
CA LYS A 59 16.03 -12.24 37.00
C LYS A 59 15.30 -13.03 35.93
N TYR A 60 14.02 -12.71 35.71
CA TYR A 60 13.22 -13.35 34.66
C TYR A 60 13.07 -12.39 33.48
N PRO A 61 13.55 -12.75 32.27
CA PRO A 61 13.40 -11.91 31.08
C PRO A 61 11.95 -11.91 30.59
N CYS A 62 11.48 -10.78 30.04
CA CYS A 62 10.14 -10.71 29.44
C CYS A 62 10.11 -11.42 28.06
N ILE A 63 9.91 -12.73 28.06
CA ILE A 63 9.80 -13.54 26.82
C ILE A 63 8.63 -13.05 25.94
N THR A 64 7.51 -12.67 26.56
CA THR A 64 6.33 -12.16 25.85
C THR A 64 6.64 -10.86 25.12
N CYS A 65 7.36 -9.93 25.74
CA CYS A 65 7.77 -8.67 25.11
C CYS A 65 8.61 -8.93 23.84
N TYR A 66 9.60 -9.83 23.96
CA TYR A 66 10.43 -10.24 22.82
C TYR A 66 9.60 -10.86 21.68
N LEU A 67 8.64 -11.74 21.98
CA LEU A 67 7.79 -12.37 20.95
C LEU A 67 6.89 -11.34 20.25
N LEU A 68 6.28 -10.41 20.98
CA LEU A 68 5.46 -9.34 20.38
C LEU A 68 6.30 -8.48 19.44
N GLN A 69 7.49 -8.07 19.86
CA GLN A 69 8.38 -7.25 19.06
C GLN A 69 8.88 -8.00 17.81
N LEU A 70 9.20 -9.30 17.92
CA LEU A 70 9.60 -10.13 16.78
C LEU A 70 8.47 -10.25 15.74
N ILE A 71 7.25 -10.54 16.18
CA ILE A 71 6.09 -10.62 15.28
C ILE A 71 5.81 -9.26 14.65
N ALA A 72 5.93 -8.16 15.40
CA ALA A 72 5.76 -6.82 14.86
C ALA A 72 6.78 -6.51 13.75
N TYR A 73 8.05 -6.86 13.93
CA TYR A 73 9.07 -6.68 12.89
C TYR A 73 8.82 -7.52 11.64
N ILE A 74 8.30 -8.74 11.78
CA ILE A 74 7.89 -9.57 10.64
C ILE A 74 6.77 -8.87 9.87
N LEU A 75 5.75 -8.36 10.56
CA LEU A 75 4.65 -7.62 9.92
C LEU A 75 5.11 -6.34 9.22
N ILE A 76 6.03 -5.59 9.82
CA ILE A 76 6.63 -4.41 9.19
C ILE A 76 7.40 -4.80 7.93
N SER A 77 8.17 -5.88 7.98
CA SER A 77 8.93 -6.39 6.83
C SER A 77 7.99 -6.79 5.69
N ILE A 78 6.88 -7.48 6.00
CA ILE A 78 5.84 -7.81 5.02
C ILE A 78 5.26 -6.53 4.41
N SER A 79 4.90 -5.54 5.23
CA SER A 79 4.37 -4.24 4.79
C SER A 79 5.33 -3.52 3.82
N ILE A 80 6.63 -3.53 4.11
CA ILE A 80 7.65 -2.93 3.24
C ILE A 80 7.71 -3.67 1.90
N VAL A 81 7.81 -5.00 1.92
CA VAL A 81 7.91 -5.81 0.70
C VAL A 81 6.67 -5.64 -0.17
N THR A 82 5.47 -5.70 0.40
CA THR A 82 4.22 -5.52 -0.35
C THR A 82 4.08 -4.09 -0.87
N SER A 83 4.57 -3.08 -0.15
CA SER A 83 4.58 -1.69 -0.60
C SER A 83 5.50 -1.48 -1.80
N LEU A 84 6.74 -1.96 -1.71
CA LEU A 84 7.71 -1.88 -2.80
C LEU A 84 7.19 -2.62 -4.04
N TRP A 85 6.64 -3.82 -3.87
CA TRP A 85 6.04 -4.56 -4.97
C TRP A 85 4.81 -3.85 -5.55
N GLY A 86 4.02 -3.18 -4.70
CA GLY A 86 2.91 -2.34 -5.12
C GLY A 86 3.35 -1.13 -5.95
N LEU A 87 4.53 -0.58 -5.69
CA LEU A 87 5.09 0.59 -6.36
C LEU A 87 5.86 0.27 -7.64
N LEU A 88 6.22 -1.00 -7.88
CA LEU A 88 6.95 -1.38 -9.09
C LEU A 88 6.25 -0.89 -10.37
N PRO A 89 6.99 -0.33 -11.33
CA PRO A 89 6.43 0.15 -12.59
C PRO A 89 5.97 -1.05 -13.41
N THR A 90 4.66 -1.18 -13.57
CA THR A 90 4.03 -2.09 -14.52
C THR A 90 3.54 -1.28 -15.70
N LYS A 91 3.85 -1.73 -16.91
CA LYS A 91 3.22 -1.23 -18.13
C LYS A 91 1.72 -1.47 -18.01
N ALA A 92 0.91 -0.43 -18.13
CA ALA A 92 -0.54 -0.54 -18.16
C ALA A 92 -1.11 0.52 -19.09
N GLY A 93 -1.94 0.07 -20.03
CA GLY A 93 -2.49 0.87 -21.08
C GLY A 93 -1.49 1.11 -22.22
N LYS A 94 -2.00 1.09 -23.45
CA LYS A 94 -1.29 1.62 -24.62
C LYS A 94 -1.70 3.07 -24.82
N ILE A 95 -0.71 3.95 -24.97
CA ILE A 95 -0.93 5.34 -25.37
C ILE A 95 -0.89 5.38 -26.89
N VAL A 96 -1.96 5.85 -27.51
CA VAL A 96 -1.97 6.14 -28.94
C VAL A 96 -1.32 7.51 -29.15
N LEU A 97 -0.25 7.56 -29.94
CA LEU A 97 0.42 8.82 -30.26
C LEU A 97 -0.38 9.57 -31.33
N PRO A 98 -0.49 10.91 -31.23
CA PRO A 98 -1.17 11.71 -32.25
C PRO A 98 -0.64 11.46 -33.67
N GLU A 99 0.66 11.18 -33.81
CA GLU A 99 1.29 10.84 -35.09
C GLU A 99 0.72 9.58 -35.72
N GLN A 100 0.38 8.55 -34.92
CA GLN A 100 -0.24 7.31 -35.40
C GLN A 100 -1.67 7.54 -35.89
N LEU A 101 -2.39 8.48 -35.25
CA LEU A 101 -3.73 8.88 -35.68
C LEU A 101 -3.70 9.68 -36.99
N LEU A 102 -2.58 10.36 -37.28
CA LEU A 102 -2.40 11.19 -38.47
C LEU A 102 -1.85 10.42 -39.68
N THR A 103 -1.20 9.27 -39.48
CA THR A 103 -0.47 8.54 -40.52
C THR A 103 -1.22 7.37 -41.17
N ASP A 104 -2.26 6.82 -40.53
CA ASP A 104 -2.95 5.63 -41.05
C ASP A 104 -4.26 5.94 -41.83
N GLU A 105 -4.84 4.89 -42.43
CA GLU A 105 -6.17 4.83 -43.09
C GLU A 105 -7.31 5.46 -42.28
N TRP A 106 -7.09 5.69 -40.99
CA TRP A 106 -7.96 6.34 -40.02
C TRP A 106 -8.30 7.78 -40.40
N ASN A 107 -7.34 8.52 -41.00
CA ASN A 107 -7.55 9.90 -41.45
C ASN A 107 -8.38 9.99 -42.75
N LYS A 108 -8.61 8.85 -43.42
CA LYS A 108 -9.45 8.74 -44.63
C LYS A 108 -10.87 8.28 -44.31
N ALA A 109 -11.13 7.85 -43.07
CA ALA A 109 -12.44 7.40 -42.64
C ALA A 109 -13.34 8.59 -42.25
N GLU A 110 -14.65 8.41 -42.40
CA GLU A 110 -15.65 9.38 -41.95
C GLU A 110 -15.54 9.59 -40.42
N GLU A 111 -15.64 10.85 -39.98
CA GLU A 111 -15.31 11.28 -38.60
C GLU A 111 -16.01 10.44 -37.51
N GLU A 112 -17.28 10.06 -37.73
CA GLU A 112 -18.05 9.23 -36.79
C GLU A 112 -17.53 7.78 -36.69
N ASN A 113 -17.14 7.18 -37.82
CA ASN A 113 -16.61 5.81 -37.84
C ASN A 113 -15.22 5.75 -37.20
N TYR A 114 -14.38 6.74 -37.48
CA TYR A 114 -13.07 6.91 -36.86
C TYR A 114 -13.20 7.07 -35.33
N MET A 115 -14.04 7.99 -34.87
CA MET A 115 -14.26 8.23 -33.44
C MET A 115 -14.78 6.97 -32.73
N THR A 116 -15.69 6.23 -33.37
CA THR A 116 -16.22 4.98 -32.80
C THR A 116 -15.15 3.90 -32.66
N ALA A 117 -14.28 3.75 -33.66
CA ALA A 117 -13.15 2.81 -33.58
C ALA A 117 -12.16 3.21 -32.48
N LEU A 118 -11.85 4.51 -32.37
CA LEU A 118 -10.95 5.04 -31.35
C LEU A 118 -11.51 4.84 -29.94
N ILE A 119 -12.81 5.09 -29.72
CA ILE A 119 -13.48 4.83 -28.43
C ILE A 119 -13.32 3.35 -28.03
N ARG A 120 -13.63 2.42 -28.95
CA ARG A 120 -13.52 0.98 -28.69
C ARG A 120 -12.09 0.56 -28.36
N TYR A 121 -11.11 1.13 -29.06
CA TYR A 121 -9.70 0.89 -28.80
C TYR A 121 -9.30 1.39 -27.41
N LEU A 122 -9.60 2.65 -27.08
CA LEU A 122 -9.27 3.26 -25.78
C LEU A 122 -9.93 2.54 -24.62
N GLU A 123 -11.17 2.10 -24.78
CA GLU A 123 -11.88 1.34 -23.76
C GLU A 123 -11.18 -0.01 -23.51
N LYS A 124 -10.88 -0.75 -24.59
CA LYS A 124 -10.36 -2.11 -24.49
C LYS A 124 -8.88 -2.18 -24.11
N GLU A 125 -8.04 -1.37 -24.75
CA GLU A 125 -6.57 -1.45 -24.65
C GLU A 125 -6.00 -0.49 -23.60
N THR A 126 -6.78 0.47 -23.11
CA THR A 126 -6.29 1.46 -22.13
C THR A 126 -7.11 1.42 -20.84
N LEU A 127 -8.43 1.60 -20.91
CA LEU A 127 -9.27 1.72 -19.72
C LEU A 127 -9.37 0.40 -18.92
N LEU A 128 -9.56 -0.74 -19.61
CA LEU A 128 -9.61 -2.05 -18.96
C LEU A 128 -8.29 -2.40 -18.27
N GLU A 129 -7.15 -2.20 -18.94
CA GLU A 129 -5.83 -2.47 -18.36
C GLU A 129 -5.54 -1.57 -17.15
N LEU A 130 -5.89 -0.27 -17.23
CA LEU A 130 -5.76 0.67 -16.12
C LEU A 130 -6.63 0.26 -14.93
N ASN A 131 -7.87 -0.16 -15.17
CA ASN A 131 -8.76 -0.60 -14.10
C ASN A 131 -8.28 -1.90 -13.43
N GLU A 132 -7.73 -2.84 -14.21
CA GLU A 132 -7.13 -4.05 -13.65
C GLU A 132 -5.91 -3.72 -12.79
N LEU A 133 -5.02 -2.84 -13.28
CA LEU A 133 -3.86 -2.37 -12.52
C LEU A 133 -4.29 -1.68 -11.22
N ARG A 134 -5.27 -0.79 -11.31
CA ARG A 134 -5.85 -0.09 -10.14
C ARG A 134 -6.38 -1.08 -9.12
N SER A 135 -7.12 -2.10 -9.55
CA SER A 135 -7.65 -3.15 -8.67
C SER A 135 -6.53 -3.96 -7.99
N LYS A 136 -5.50 -4.37 -8.75
CA LYS A 136 -4.32 -5.07 -8.20
C LYS A 136 -3.59 -4.23 -7.15
N LYS A 137 -3.32 -2.94 -7.44
CA LYS A 137 -2.70 -2.02 -6.49
C LYS A 137 -3.59 -1.78 -5.26
N GLY A 138 -4.90 -1.65 -5.43
CA GLY A 138 -5.85 -1.50 -4.33
C GLY A 138 -5.84 -2.69 -3.38
N LYS A 139 -5.83 -3.92 -3.90
CA LYS A 139 -5.71 -5.13 -3.08
C LYS A 139 -4.39 -5.16 -2.31
N ARG A 140 -3.27 -4.85 -2.96
CA ARG A 140 -1.95 -4.78 -2.30
C ARG A 140 -1.92 -3.75 -1.18
N LEU A 141 -2.47 -2.56 -1.42
CA LEU A 141 -2.57 -1.51 -0.41
C LEU A 141 -3.37 -1.98 0.81
N ASN A 142 -4.45 -2.72 0.62
CA ASN A 142 -5.24 -3.26 1.74
C ASN A 142 -4.42 -4.21 2.62
N TYR A 143 -3.67 -5.14 2.01
CA TYR A 143 -2.77 -6.03 2.74
C TYR A 143 -1.69 -5.27 3.50
N THR A 144 -1.08 -4.26 2.86
CA THR A 144 -0.09 -3.41 3.50
C THR A 144 -0.68 -2.69 4.72
N ILE A 145 -1.87 -2.10 4.60
CA ILE A 145 -2.54 -1.39 5.71
C ILE A 145 -2.81 -2.35 6.87
N MET A 146 -3.30 -3.57 6.59
CA MET A 146 -3.56 -4.57 7.63
C MET A 146 -2.27 -4.99 8.35
N ALA A 147 -1.20 -5.28 7.61
CA ALA A 147 0.08 -5.65 8.19
C ALA A 147 0.66 -4.51 9.05
N MET A 148 0.62 -3.28 8.54
CA MET A 148 1.09 -2.09 9.24
C MET A 148 0.27 -1.82 10.52
N GLY A 149 -1.06 -1.89 10.43
CA GLY A 149 -1.94 -1.72 11.58
C GLY A 149 -1.70 -2.76 12.66
N GLY A 150 -1.52 -4.02 12.27
CA GLY A 150 -1.15 -5.10 13.19
C GLY A 150 0.18 -4.85 13.90
N ALA A 151 1.20 -4.40 13.16
CA ALA A 151 2.50 -4.05 13.74
C ALA A 151 2.40 -2.93 14.77
N VAL A 152 1.65 -1.86 14.47
CA VAL A 152 1.44 -0.74 15.41
C VAL A 152 0.80 -1.22 16.71
N LEU A 153 -0.24 -2.06 16.61
CA LEU A 153 -0.91 -2.61 17.80
C LEU A 153 0.04 -3.47 18.64
N LEU A 154 0.84 -4.33 18.01
CA LEU A 154 1.80 -5.17 18.74
C LEU A 154 2.90 -4.35 19.43
N LEU A 155 3.48 -3.36 18.76
CA LEU A 155 4.46 -2.47 19.39
C LEU A 155 3.84 -1.64 20.53
N GLY A 156 2.57 -1.23 20.38
CA GLY A 156 1.82 -0.55 21.44
C GLY A 156 1.61 -1.44 22.67
N LEU A 157 1.20 -2.70 22.45
CA LEU A 157 1.04 -3.69 23.51
C LEU A 157 2.37 -4.02 24.21
N ASP A 158 3.45 -4.16 23.44
CA ASP A 158 4.80 -4.38 23.97
C ASP A 158 5.22 -3.22 24.90
N LYS A 159 4.98 -1.97 24.48
CA LYS A 159 5.26 -0.79 25.31
C LYS A 159 4.46 -0.78 26.62
N ILE A 160 3.18 -1.16 26.57
CA ILE A 160 2.30 -1.22 27.74
C ILE A 160 2.76 -2.33 28.70
N LEU A 161 3.12 -3.50 28.18
CA LEU A 161 3.67 -4.61 28.95
C LEU A 161 4.99 -4.22 29.60
N GLY A 162 5.91 -3.60 28.86
CA GLY A 162 7.16 -3.09 29.40
C GLY A 162 6.94 -2.07 30.53
N ALA A 163 5.94 -1.20 30.41
CA ALA A 163 5.58 -0.24 31.45
C ALA A 163 4.95 -0.88 32.70
N SER A 164 4.33 -2.07 32.59
CA SER A 164 3.73 -2.78 33.72
C SER A 164 4.70 -3.69 34.48
N VAL A 165 5.86 -4.01 33.90
CA VAL A 165 6.97 -4.74 34.54
C VAL A 165 7.33 -4.22 35.95
N PRO A 166 7.55 -2.91 36.20
CA PRO A 166 7.87 -2.42 37.54
C PRO A 166 6.75 -2.63 38.57
N VAL A 167 5.49 -2.64 38.13
CA VAL A 167 4.35 -2.94 39.03
C VAL A 167 4.36 -4.41 39.41
N LEU A 168 4.64 -5.30 38.46
CA LEU A 168 4.82 -6.74 38.72
C LEU A 168 6.00 -7.00 39.64
N GLU A 169 7.11 -6.29 39.46
CA GLU A 169 8.31 -6.40 40.30
C GLU A 169 7.99 -6.08 41.77
N ASN A 170 7.24 -5.01 42.02
CA ASN A 170 6.81 -4.63 43.37
C ASN A 170 5.88 -5.68 44.01
N PHE A 171 4.97 -6.28 43.23
CA PHE A 171 4.13 -7.38 43.71
C PHE A 171 4.97 -8.61 44.08
N CYS A 172 5.93 -8.98 43.24
CA CYS A 172 6.76 -10.16 43.46
C CYS A 172 7.67 -10.03 44.69
N ARG A 173 8.19 -8.83 44.98
CA ARG A 173 9.02 -8.60 46.17
C ARG A 173 8.25 -8.63 47.50
N ASN A 174 6.93 -8.40 47.45
CA ASN A 174 6.07 -8.34 48.63
C ASN A 174 5.36 -9.67 48.95
N LEU A 175 5.54 -10.69 48.11
CA LEU A 175 5.11 -12.07 48.36
C LEU A 175 6.20 -12.85 49.11
#